data_AF-A0A435BF42-F1
#
_entry.id   AF-A0A435BF42-F1
#
_cell.length_a   1.000
_cell.length_b   1.000
_cell.length_c   1.000
_cell.angle_alpha   90.00
_cell.angle_beta   90.00
_cell.angle_gamma   90.00
#
_symmetry.space_group_name_H-M   'P 1'
#
loop_
_entity.id
_entity.type
_entity.pdbx_description
1 polymer ?
#
loop_
_entity_poly.entity_id
_entity_poly.type
_entity_poly.pdbx_seq_one_letter_code
_entity_poly.pdbx_strand_id
1 'polypeptide(L)'
;MDQSTFDKQVVALREHRAAAKGTMREAFAADPKRFATFSATDGDLLLDWSKCAVDADTMAMLEKLAGAADLAGRRAAMFEGRKINITEGRAVLHTALRNLAGKGVVVDGQDTKAEVLAVLDAMGAFADAIRSGKAAGATGKKITDVVNIGIGGSDLGPVMATLALAPYHDGPRAHYVANIDGDHIH
;
A
#
# COMPACT_ATOMS: atom_id res chain seq x y z
N MET A 1 -4.73 -21.30 -10.32
CA MET A 1 -5.52 -20.48 -11.26
C MET A 1 -5.84 -21.33 -12.46
N ASP A 2 -7.10 -21.37 -12.86
CA ASP A 2 -7.51 -22.01 -14.12
C ASP A 2 -7.19 -21.06 -15.28
N GLN A 3 -6.08 -21.30 -15.96
CA GLN A 3 -5.62 -20.46 -17.07
C GLN A 3 -6.63 -20.44 -18.22
N SER A 4 -7.30 -21.55 -18.50
CA SER A 4 -8.27 -21.63 -19.60
C SER A 4 -9.48 -20.75 -19.34
N THR A 5 -10.02 -20.79 -18.11
CA THR A 5 -11.14 -19.92 -17.73
C THR A 5 -10.71 -18.45 -17.69
N PHE A 6 -9.52 -18.14 -17.18
CA PHE A 6 -8.98 -16.78 -17.17
C PHE A 6 -8.86 -16.20 -18.59
N ASP A 7 -8.24 -16.94 -19.51
CA ASP A 7 -8.03 -16.48 -20.89
C ASP A 7 -9.37 -16.24 -21.61
N LYS A 8 -10.37 -17.10 -21.38
CA LYS A 8 -11.74 -16.88 -21.89
C LYS A 8 -12.36 -15.58 -21.39
N GLN A 9 -12.21 -15.25 -20.11
CA GLN A 9 -12.72 -13.98 -19.58
C GLN A 9 -11.97 -12.77 -20.17
N VAL A 10 -10.66 -12.89 -20.41
CA VAL A 10 -9.88 -11.83 -21.07
C VAL A 10 -10.34 -11.58 -22.50
N VAL A 11 -10.59 -12.65 -23.28
CA VAL A 11 -11.12 -12.54 -24.65
C VAL A 11 -12.48 -11.85 -24.64
N ALA A 12 -13.40 -12.28 -23.77
CA ALA A 12 -14.73 -11.68 -23.65
C ALA A 12 -14.67 -10.18 -23.30
N LEU A 13 -13.80 -9.77 -22.38
CA LEU A 13 -13.59 -8.36 -22.03
C LEU A 13 -13.04 -7.54 -23.21
N ARG A 14 -12.14 -8.11 -24.02
CA ARG A 14 -11.61 -7.44 -25.22
C ARG A 14 -12.69 -7.24 -26.27
N GLU A 15 -13.51 -8.25 -26.50
CA GLU A 15 -14.63 -8.18 -27.44
C GLU A 15 -15.68 -7.16 -26.97
N HIS A 16 -16.05 -7.17 -25.69
CA HIS A 16 -16.93 -6.16 -25.08
C HIS A 16 -16.38 -4.75 -25.29
N ARG A 17 -15.09 -4.54 -25.01
CA ARG A 17 -14.44 -3.25 -25.21
C ARG A 17 -14.43 -2.81 -26.67
N ALA A 18 -14.20 -3.72 -27.62
CA ALA A 18 -14.20 -3.42 -29.05
C ALA A 18 -15.61 -3.06 -29.55
N ALA A 19 -16.65 -3.65 -28.96
CA ALA A 19 -18.04 -3.37 -29.29
C ALA A 19 -18.60 -2.11 -28.59
N ALA A 20 -17.99 -1.68 -27.47
CA ALA A 20 -18.42 -0.52 -26.71
C ALA A 20 -18.37 0.78 -27.55
N LYS A 21 -19.45 1.55 -27.51
CA LYS A 21 -19.61 2.83 -28.22
C LYS A 21 -20.02 3.93 -27.26
N GLY A 22 -19.88 5.17 -27.72
CA GLY A 22 -20.32 6.35 -27.00
C GLY A 22 -19.22 7.01 -26.17
N THR A 23 -19.55 8.19 -25.67
CA THR A 23 -18.67 9.07 -24.92
C THR A 23 -18.99 9.06 -23.43
N MET A 24 -18.06 9.53 -22.60
CA MET A 24 -18.33 9.69 -21.16
C MET A 24 -19.52 10.62 -20.90
N ARG A 25 -19.70 11.68 -21.71
CA ARG A 25 -20.83 12.60 -21.58
C ARG A 25 -22.17 11.90 -21.80
N GLU A 26 -22.24 11.05 -22.83
CA GLU A 26 -23.43 10.24 -23.10
C GLU A 26 -23.69 9.23 -21.99
N ALA A 27 -22.65 8.61 -21.44
CA ALA A 27 -22.80 7.67 -20.31
C ALA A 27 -23.39 8.35 -19.05
N PHE A 28 -22.97 9.57 -18.73
CA PHE A 28 -23.57 10.35 -17.63
C PHE A 28 -24.97 10.87 -17.96
N ALA A 29 -25.23 11.24 -19.22
CA ALA A 29 -26.56 11.67 -19.64
C ALA A 29 -27.59 10.51 -19.60
N ALA A 30 -27.16 9.29 -19.92
CA ALA A 30 -28.00 8.10 -19.93
C ALA A 30 -28.27 7.55 -18.52
N ASP A 31 -27.35 7.75 -17.56
CA ASP A 31 -27.50 7.30 -16.18
C ASP A 31 -27.25 8.45 -15.19
N PRO A 32 -28.30 9.16 -14.73
CA PRO A 32 -28.18 10.19 -13.71
C PRO A 32 -27.62 9.69 -12.37
N LYS A 33 -27.65 8.37 -12.11
CA LYS A 33 -27.12 7.75 -10.89
C LYS A 33 -25.70 7.22 -11.04
N ARG A 34 -25.06 7.41 -12.20
CA ARG A 34 -23.74 6.86 -12.54
C ARG A 34 -22.68 7.10 -11.46
N PHE A 35 -22.62 8.32 -10.91
CA PHE A 35 -21.70 8.65 -9.83
C PHE A 35 -21.92 7.74 -8.62
N ALA A 36 -23.16 7.63 -8.13
CA ALA A 36 -23.49 6.80 -6.98
C ALA A 36 -23.23 5.30 -7.25
N THR A 37 -23.49 4.83 -8.47
CA THR A 37 -23.26 3.43 -8.87
C THR A 37 -21.77 3.07 -8.95
N PHE A 38 -20.92 3.98 -9.43
CA PHE A 38 -19.49 3.76 -9.67
C PHE A 38 -18.62 4.62 -8.73
N SER A 39 -19.02 4.67 -7.47
CA SER A 39 -18.22 5.23 -6.40
C SER A 39 -18.35 4.38 -5.14
N ALA A 40 -17.36 4.48 -4.26
CA ALA A 40 -17.36 3.85 -2.96
C ALA A 40 -16.78 4.81 -1.93
N THR A 41 -17.28 4.72 -0.70
CA THR A 41 -16.81 5.53 0.43
C THR A 41 -16.39 4.64 1.58
N ASP A 42 -15.33 5.06 2.28
CA ASP A 42 -14.87 4.46 3.54
C ASP A 42 -14.36 5.58 4.44
N GLY A 43 -15.15 5.95 5.45
CA GLY A 43 -14.92 7.17 6.23
C GLY A 43 -14.85 8.41 5.33
N ASP A 44 -13.73 9.14 5.40
CA ASP A 44 -13.49 10.34 4.61
C ASP A 44 -12.88 10.07 3.22
N LEU A 45 -12.63 8.80 2.86
CA LEU A 45 -12.10 8.42 1.56
C LEU A 45 -13.24 8.19 0.55
N LEU A 46 -13.20 8.91 -0.57
CA LEU A 46 -14.06 8.68 -1.73
C LEU A 46 -13.23 8.13 -2.90
N LEU A 47 -13.57 6.93 -3.35
CA LEU A 47 -13.09 6.37 -4.61
C LEU A 47 -14.17 6.57 -5.68
N ASP A 48 -13.98 7.54 -6.57
CA ASP A 48 -14.85 7.79 -7.72
C ASP A 48 -14.23 7.23 -9.01
N TRP A 49 -14.81 6.16 -9.56
CA TRP A 49 -14.44 5.62 -10.86
C TRP A 49 -15.55 5.79 -11.91
N SER A 50 -16.55 6.63 -11.64
CA SER A 50 -17.67 6.90 -12.55
C SER A 50 -17.22 7.54 -13.87
N LYS A 51 -16.05 8.18 -13.87
CA LYS A 51 -15.41 8.80 -15.04
C LYS A 51 -14.49 7.85 -15.81
N CYS A 52 -14.48 6.57 -15.46
CA CYS A 52 -13.80 5.52 -16.21
C CYS A 52 -14.74 4.89 -17.25
N ALA A 53 -14.16 4.35 -18.33
CA ALA A 53 -14.89 3.71 -19.42
C ALA A 53 -15.46 2.33 -19.02
N VAL A 54 -16.41 2.33 -18.09
CA VAL A 54 -17.08 1.15 -17.53
C VAL A 54 -18.61 1.33 -17.52
N ASP A 55 -19.31 0.22 -17.61
CA ASP A 55 -20.75 0.08 -17.38
C ASP A 55 -21.01 -1.15 -16.49
N ALA A 56 -22.29 -1.47 -16.23
CA ALA A 56 -22.65 -2.60 -15.38
C ALA A 56 -22.10 -3.93 -15.91
N ASP A 57 -22.15 -4.14 -17.23
CA ASP A 57 -21.65 -5.35 -17.87
C ASP A 57 -20.12 -5.45 -17.74
N THR A 58 -19.41 -4.33 -17.92
CA THR A 58 -17.97 -4.25 -17.74
C THR A 58 -17.58 -4.65 -16.32
N MET A 59 -18.28 -4.13 -15.31
CA MET A 59 -18.00 -4.47 -13.91
C MET A 59 -18.26 -5.95 -13.63
N ALA A 60 -19.37 -6.50 -14.12
CA ALA A 60 -19.69 -7.92 -13.97
C ALA A 60 -18.65 -8.84 -14.66
N MET A 61 -18.14 -8.44 -15.83
CA MET A 61 -17.08 -9.18 -16.52
C MET A 61 -15.73 -9.09 -15.79
N LEU A 62 -15.37 -7.92 -15.25
CA LEU A 62 -14.17 -7.75 -14.44
C LEU A 62 -14.22 -8.59 -13.15
N GLU A 63 -15.39 -8.70 -12.51
CA GLU A 63 -15.60 -9.57 -11.36
C GLU A 63 -15.40 -11.05 -11.72
N LYS A 64 -15.95 -11.51 -12.85
CA LYS A 64 -15.71 -12.87 -13.37
C LYS A 64 -14.23 -13.12 -13.64
N LEU A 65 -13.52 -12.14 -14.20
CA LEU A 65 -12.07 -12.23 -14.42
C LEU A 65 -11.31 -12.36 -13.09
N ALA A 66 -11.66 -11.56 -12.08
CA ALA A 66 -11.08 -11.65 -10.74
C ALA A 66 -11.33 -13.00 -10.08
N GLY A 67 -12.54 -13.57 -10.26
CA GLY A 67 -12.88 -14.92 -9.84
C GLY A 67 -12.04 -15.99 -10.54
N ALA A 68 -11.92 -15.93 -11.86
CA ALA A 68 -11.10 -16.84 -12.65
C ALA A 68 -9.60 -16.79 -12.27
N ALA A 69 -9.13 -15.61 -11.85
CA ALA A 69 -7.77 -15.39 -11.36
C ALA A 69 -7.53 -15.96 -9.94
N ASP A 70 -8.59 -16.38 -9.25
CA ASP A 70 -8.60 -16.72 -7.81
C ASP A 70 -8.06 -15.57 -6.94
N LEU A 71 -8.52 -14.35 -7.20
CA LEU A 71 -8.06 -13.17 -6.46
C LEU A 71 -8.33 -13.29 -4.95
N ALA A 72 -9.50 -13.82 -4.57
CA ALA A 72 -9.87 -14.00 -3.17
C ALA A 72 -8.96 -15.02 -2.45
N GLY A 73 -8.67 -16.17 -3.07
CA GLY A 73 -7.76 -17.18 -2.52
C GLY A 73 -6.33 -16.67 -2.43
N ARG A 74 -5.84 -15.96 -3.46
CA ARG A 74 -4.50 -15.35 -3.45
C ARG A 74 -4.36 -14.27 -2.36
N ARG A 75 -5.39 -13.44 -2.19
CA ARG A 75 -5.46 -12.47 -1.08
C ARG A 75 -5.40 -13.20 0.26
N ALA A 76 -6.23 -14.22 0.47
CA ALA A 76 -6.22 -15.00 1.71
C ALA A 76 -4.82 -15.60 1.99
N ALA A 77 -4.19 -16.20 0.97
CA ALA A 77 -2.84 -16.75 1.08
C ALA A 77 -1.79 -15.72 1.54
N MET A 78 -1.88 -14.46 1.07
CA MET A 78 -1.02 -13.37 1.54
C MET A 78 -1.25 -13.08 3.03
N PHE A 79 -2.51 -12.88 3.44
CA PHE A 79 -2.87 -12.55 4.83
C PHE A 79 -2.59 -13.70 5.81
N GLU A 80 -2.61 -14.95 5.33
CA GLU A 80 -2.27 -16.14 6.11
C GLU A 80 -0.75 -16.38 6.25
N GLY A 81 0.09 -15.57 5.58
CA GLY A 81 1.54 -15.73 5.62
C GLY A 81 2.07 -16.89 4.79
N ARG A 82 1.31 -17.38 3.80
CA ARG A 82 1.83 -18.39 2.87
C ARG A 82 2.99 -17.80 2.07
N LYS A 83 3.92 -18.68 1.65
CA LYS A 83 5.11 -18.33 0.86
C LYS A 83 4.75 -18.03 -0.60
N ILE A 84 4.03 -16.93 -0.82
CA ILE A 84 3.54 -16.53 -2.16
C ILE A 84 4.61 -15.87 -3.03
N ASN A 85 5.70 -15.38 -2.44
CA ASN A 85 6.91 -15.04 -3.18
C ASN A 85 7.67 -16.34 -3.45
N ILE A 86 7.26 -17.02 -4.52
CA ILE A 86 7.72 -18.38 -4.84
C ILE A 86 9.19 -18.45 -5.28
N THR A 87 9.71 -17.39 -5.90
CA THR A 87 11.09 -17.36 -6.40
C THR A 87 12.11 -17.27 -5.27
N GLU A 88 11.73 -16.64 -4.16
CA GLU A 88 12.59 -16.52 -2.97
C GLU A 88 12.15 -17.43 -1.82
N GLY A 89 11.02 -18.14 -1.96
CA GLY A 89 10.45 -18.99 -0.91
C GLY A 89 10.02 -18.20 0.33
N ARG A 90 9.45 -16.99 0.17
CA ARG A 90 9.14 -16.06 1.26
C ARG A 90 7.64 -15.76 1.40
N ALA A 91 7.22 -15.54 2.65
CA ALA A 91 5.94 -14.92 2.94
C ALA A 91 5.97 -13.42 2.58
N VAL A 92 4.80 -12.82 2.35
CA VAL A 92 4.66 -11.39 2.02
C VAL A 92 3.67 -10.77 2.99
N LEU A 93 4.17 -10.09 4.03
CA LEU A 93 3.39 -9.72 5.23
C LEU A 93 3.53 -8.25 5.65
N HIS A 94 3.63 -7.33 4.69
CA HIS A 94 3.51 -5.88 4.99
C HIS A 94 2.19 -5.52 5.68
N THR A 95 1.14 -6.36 5.52
CA THR A 95 -0.12 -6.26 6.25
C THR A 95 0.02 -6.52 7.75
N ALA A 96 0.90 -7.45 8.16
CA ALA A 96 1.12 -7.77 9.58
C ALA A 96 1.72 -6.59 10.35
N LEU A 97 2.58 -5.79 9.70
CA LEU A 97 3.21 -4.60 10.28
C LEU A 97 2.22 -3.54 10.78
N ARG A 98 0.99 -3.55 10.25
CA ARG A 98 -0.09 -2.59 10.58
C ARG A 98 -1.33 -3.24 11.18
N ASN A 99 -1.28 -4.53 11.47
CA ASN A 99 -2.41 -5.29 12.04
C ASN A 99 -2.33 -5.33 13.58
N LEU A 100 -2.38 -4.16 14.21
CA LEU A 100 -2.12 -4.05 15.67
C LEU A 100 -3.26 -4.65 16.51
N ALA A 101 -4.50 -4.48 16.06
CA ALA A 101 -5.69 -4.96 16.77
C ALA A 101 -6.15 -6.37 16.37
N GLY A 102 -5.71 -6.88 15.21
CA GLY A 102 -6.15 -8.19 14.72
C GLY A 102 -5.37 -9.37 15.27
N LYS A 103 -5.69 -10.56 14.75
CA LYS A 103 -4.96 -11.81 15.05
C LYS A 103 -3.59 -11.78 14.35
N GLY A 104 -2.55 -12.19 15.06
CA GLY A 104 -1.22 -12.35 14.50
C GLY A 104 -1.14 -13.51 13.49
N VAL A 105 -0.05 -13.55 12.74
CA VAL A 105 0.27 -14.63 11.80
C VAL A 105 1.52 -15.34 12.30
N VAL A 106 1.54 -16.67 12.27
CA VAL A 106 2.74 -17.44 12.59
C VAL A 106 3.43 -17.84 11.29
N VAL A 107 4.70 -17.50 11.14
CA VAL A 107 5.51 -17.88 9.98
C VAL A 107 6.75 -18.61 10.47
N ASP A 108 7.00 -19.79 9.92
CA ASP A 108 8.17 -20.63 10.28
C ASP A 108 8.33 -20.82 11.80
N GLY A 109 7.20 -20.90 12.52
CA GLY A 109 7.15 -21.12 13.98
C GLY A 109 7.25 -19.84 14.83
N GLN A 110 7.38 -18.66 14.22
CA GLN A 110 7.52 -17.38 14.92
C GLN A 110 6.20 -16.59 14.93
N ASP A 111 5.81 -16.07 16.10
CA ASP A 111 4.69 -15.13 16.22
C ASP A 111 5.10 -13.73 15.74
N THR A 112 4.70 -13.42 14.51
CA THR A 112 5.05 -12.13 13.88
C THR A 112 4.48 -10.93 14.64
N LYS A 113 3.36 -11.08 15.37
CA LYS A 113 2.73 -9.93 16.04
C LYS A 113 3.57 -9.46 17.22
N ALA A 114 4.06 -10.39 18.03
CA ALA A 114 4.87 -10.05 19.21
C ALA A 114 6.15 -9.31 18.80
N GLU A 115 6.82 -9.77 17.76
CA GLU A 115 8.03 -9.13 17.24
C GLU A 115 7.75 -7.75 16.63
N VAL A 116 6.68 -7.60 15.86
CA VAL A 116 6.27 -6.31 15.31
C VAL A 116 6.01 -5.30 16.42
N LEU A 117 5.26 -5.67 17.46
CA LEU A 117 4.97 -4.79 18.58
C LEU A 117 6.24 -4.41 19.34
N ALA A 118 7.13 -5.38 19.60
CA ALA A 118 8.39 -5.11 20.28
C ALA A 118 9.26 -4.09 19.53
N VAL A 119 9.32 -4.18 18.19
CA VAL A 119 10.05 -3.22 17.36
C VAL A 119 9.36 -1.85 17.33
N LEU A 120 8.03 -1.81 17.22
CA LEU A 120 7.28 -0.54 17.26
C LEU A 120 7.45 0.18 18.61
N ASP A 121 7.44 -0.55 19.72
CA ASP A 121 7.69 0.00 21.06
C ASP A 121 9.11 0.55 21.18
N ALA A 122 10.11 -0.19 20.68
CA ALA A 122 11.49 0.27 20.65
C ALA A 122 11.67 1.53 19.78
N MET A 123 11.03 1.58 18.61
CA MET A 123 11.02 2.75 17.72
C MET A 123 10.38 3.96 18.40
N GLY A 124 9.23 3.78 19.06
CA GLY A 124 8.54 4.83 19.81
C GLY A 124 9.40 5.40 20.94
N ALA A 125 9.96 4.51 21.78
CA ALA A 125 10.83 4.91 22.88
C ALA A 125 12.08 5.67 22.40
N PHE A 126 12.69 5.22 21.30
CA PHE A 126 13.84 5.91 20.72
C PHE A 126 13.45 7.27 20.15
N ALA A 127 12.36 7.35 19.37
CA ALA A 127 11.88 8.61 18.82
C ALA A 127 11.55 9.63 19.93
N ASP A 128 10.88 9.20 21.00
CA ASP A 128 10.58 10.05 22.16
C ASP A 128 11.86 10.55 22.86
N ALA A 129 12.86 9.68 23.01
CA ALA A 129 14.14 10.07 23.61
C ALA A 129 14.87 11.12 22.75
N ILE A 130 14.82 11.01 21.42
CA ILE A 130 15.37 12.00 20.49
C ILE A 130 14.59 13.32 20.59
N ARG A 131 13.26 13.29 20.45
CA ARG A 131 12.41 14.50 20.46
C ARG A 131 12.46 15.25 21.79
N SER A 132 12.52 14.55 22.91
CA SER A 132 12.67 15.14 24.25
C SER A 132 14.08 15.67 24.53
N GLY A 133 15.10 15.19 23.81
CA GLY A 133 16.51 15.50 24.08
C GLY A 133 17.12 14.65 25.20
N LYS A 134 16.41 13.63 25.71
CA LYS A 134 16.97 12.63 26.63
C LYS A 134 18.11 11.85 25.96
N ALA A 135 17.97 11.53 24.67
CA ALA A 135 19.06 11.06 23.85
C ALA A 135 19.88 12.27 23.41
N ALA A 136 21.06 12.40 24.02
CA ALA A 136 22.01 13.47 23.73
C ALA A 136 23.09 12.98 22.75
N GLY A 137 23.59 13.89 21.91
CA GLY A 137 24.79 13.64 21.13
C GLY A 137 26.03 13.54 22.02
N ALA A 138 27.18 13.22 21.42
CA ALA A 138 28.44 13.00 22.14
C ALA A 138 28.89 14.17 23.04
N THR A 139 28.39 15.39 22.78
CA THR A 139 28.69 16.61 23.56
C THR A 139 27.62 16.96 24.60
N GLY A 140 26.63 16.09 24.82
CA GLY A 140 25.51 16.33 25.71
C GLY A 140 24.41 17.24 25.12
N LYS A 141 24.57 17.69 23.87
CA LYS A 141 23.57 18.53 23.19
C LYS A 141 22.41 17.70 22.64
N LYS A 142 21.21 18.30 22.63
CA LYS A 142 20.01 17.74 21.98
C LYS A 142 20.27 17.54 20.48
N ILE A 143 19.77 16.43 19.94
CA ILE A 143 19.79 16.15 18.50
C ILE A 143 18.75 17.04 17.79
N THR A 144 19.20 17.82 16.80
CA THR A 144 18.35 18.75 16.04
C THR A 144 18.03 18.28 14.63
N ASP A 145 18.78 17.29 14.14
CA ASP A 145 18.73 16.78 12.77
C ASP A 145 18.87 15.25 12.79
N VAL A 146 18.07 14.59 11.96
CA VAL A 146 18.16 13.16 11.67
C VAL A 146 18.43 13.01 10.19
N VAL A 147 19.46 12.25 9.84
CA VAL A 147 19.84 11.97 8.46
C VAL A 147 19.55 10.49 8.17
N ASN A 148 18.52 10.22 7.37
CA ASN A 148 18.23 8.89 6.85
C ASN A 148 19.17 8.60 5.68
N ILE A 149 19.92 7.49 5.74
CA ILE A 149 20.83 7.06 4.68
C ILE A 149 20.34 5.72 4.15
N GLY A 150 19.85 5.69 2.92
CA GLY A 150 19.26 4.50 2.31
C GLY A 150 18.88 4.72 0.86
N ILE A 151 18.67 3.64 0.10
CA ILE A 151 18.30 3.72 -1.32
C ILE A 151 17.00 2.94 -1.59
N GLY A 152 16.27 3.32 -2.64
CA GLY A 152 15.09 2.61 -3.10
C GLY A 152 13.98 2.60 -2.05
N GLY A 153 13.55 1.40 -1.64
CA GLY A 153 12.49 1.24 -0.64
C GLY A 153 12.81 1.82 0.73
N SER A 154 14.10 1.90 1.09
CA SER A 154 14.57 2.46 2.37
C SER A 154 14.68 4.00 2.36
N ASP A 155 14.32 4.65 1.25
CA ASP A 155 14.39 6.11 1.09
C ASP A 155 13.05 6.71 0.66
N LEU A 156 12.50 6.24 -0.46
CA LEU A 156 11.29 6.84 -1.06
C LEU A 156 10.09 6.84 -0.11
N GLY A 157 9.91 5.77 0.67
CA GLY A 157 8.84 5.67 1.66
C GLY A 157 8.97 6.73 2.76
N PRO A 158 10.09 6.75 3.52
CA PRO A 158 10.38 7.78 4.50
C PRO A 158 10.28 9.22 3.96
N VAL A 159 10.85 9.53 2.79
CA VAL A 159 10.79 10.86 2.16
C VAL A 159 9.34 11.28 1.89
N MET A 160 8.56 10.40 1.25
CA MET A 160 7.18 10.70 0.89
C MET A 160 6.31 10.93 2.13
N ALA A 161 6.45 10.06 3.14
CA ALA A 161 5.62 10.13 4.35
C ALA A 161 5.89 11.40 5.17
N THR A 162 7.16 11.79 5.36
CA THR A 162 7.48 13.00 6.11
C THR A 162 7.11 14.27 5.37
N LEU A 163 7.22 14.29 4.03
CA LEU A 163 6.76 15.41 3.22
C LEU A 163 5.23 15.57 3.30
N ALA A 164 4.47 14.49 3.13
CA ALA A 164 3.02 14.51 3.19
C ALA A 164 2.48 14.91 4.58
N LEU A 165 3.21 14.56 5.64
CA LEU A 165 2.86 14.83 7.03
C LEU A 165 3.61 16.03 7.62
N ALA A 166 4.27 16.85 6.80
CA ALA A 166 5.06 18.00 7.25
C ALA A 166 4.31 18.95 8.22
N PRO A 167 2.99 19.21 8.07
CA PRO A 167 2.25 20.02 9.05
C PRO A 167 2.19 19.44 10.47
N TYR A 168 2.40 18.12 10.63
CA TYR A 168 2.37 17.42 11.91
C TYR A 168 3.77 17.21 12.52
N HIS A 169 4.81 17.70 11.85
CA HIS A 169 6.19 17.48 12.24
C HIS A 169 6.60 18.41 13.39
N ASP A 170 7.04 17.83 14.52
CA ASP A 170 7.48 18.53 15.74
C ASP A 170 9.00 18.45 15.98
N GLY A 171 9.74 17.98 14.97
CA GLY A 171 11.20 17.85 14.99
C GLY A 171 11.68 16.47 15.48
N PRO A 172 13.00 16.17 15.34
CA PRO A 172 14.06 16.96 14.72
C PRO A 172 13.94 17.08 13.20
N ARG A 173 14.68 18.00 12.55
CA ARG A 173 14.69 18.12 11.08
C ARG A 173 15.10 16.80 10.43
N ALA A 174 14.34 16.34 9.44
CA ALA A 174 14.62 15.12 8.70
C ALA A 174 15.34 15.44 7.39
N HIS A 175 16.44 14.74 7.14
CA HIS A 175 17.23 14.79 5.92
C HIS A 175 17.35 13.38 5.33
N TYR A 176 17.53 13.29 4.02
CA TYR A 176 17.54 12.03 3.28
C TYR A 176 18.71 12.03 2.32
N VAL A 177 19.58 11.03 2.43
CA VAL A 177 20.75 10.83 1.56
C VAL A 177 20.63 9.45 0.93
N ALA A 178 20.49 9.41 -0.39
CA ALA A 178 20.18 8.17 -1.11
C ALA A 178 21.07 7.88 -2.31
N ASN A 179 21.69 8.93 -2.87
CA ASN A 179 22.47 8.80 -4.10
C ASN A 179 23.91 8.42 -3.74
N ILE A 180 24.54 7.64 -4.61
CA ILE A 180 25.97 7.32 -4.52
C ILE A 180 26.84 8.51 -4.95
N ASP A 181 26.25 9.46 -5.66
CA ASP A 181 26.87 10.74 -5.97
C ASP A 181 27.23 11.50 -4.69
N GLY A 182 28.50 11.86 -4.56
CA GLY A 182 29.05 12.50 -3.37
C GLY A 182 28.40 13.85 -3.07
N ASP A 183 27.87 14.54 -4.09
CA ASP A 183 27.18 15.81 -3.92
C ASP A 183 25.92 15.69 -3.04
N HIS A 184 25.34 14.50 -2.88
CA HIS A 184 24.14 14.32 -2.05
C HIS A 184 24.44 14.27 -0.54
N ILE A 185 25.69 13.95 -0.15
CA ILE A 185 26.11 13.92 1.27
C ILE A 185 26.86 15.20 1.69
N HIS A 186 27.31 16.00 0.73
CA HIS A 186 28.06 17.23 0.94
C HIS A 186 27.15 18.46 1.02
#